data_AF-A0A2D6KFQ5-F1
#
_entry.id   AF-A0A2D6KFQ5-F1
#
_cell.length_a   1.000
_cell.length_b   1.000
_cell.length_c   1.000
_cell.angle_alpha   90.00
_cell.angle_beta   90.00
_cell.angle_gamma   90.00
#
_symmetry.space_group_name_H-M   'P 1'
#
loop_
_entity.id
_entity.type
_entity.pdbx_description
1 polymer ?
#
loop_
_entity_poly.entity_id
_entity_poly.type
_entity_poly.pdbx_seq_one_letter_code
_entity_poly.pdbx_strand_id
1 'polypeptide(L)'
;MRFYPRDIGTVAGNLLEVLKSENIGNVDDMKKKVGRTLSLDYKDSVTFDERHHASPMSIGISYVVSYLRETSGIPIEFSVNDIAGYALVIVKAQEVLPGYSQMAPGLVPLDPFENICQDKENRCAGFDWVKRELETLYLSSGK
;
A
#
# COMPACT_ATOMS: atom_id res chain seq x y z
N MET A 1 14.05 7.23 6.10
CA MET A 1 13.33 8.12 7.05
C MET A 1 12.46 7.29 7.98
N ARG A 2 12.22 7.78 9.20
CA ARG A 2 11.22 7.21 10.12
C ARG A 2 9.82 7.66 9.71
N PHE A 3 8.86 6.75 9.66
CA PHE A 3 7.46 7.05 9.36
C PHE A 3 6.61 6.95 10.63
N TYR A 4 6.12 8.09 11.11
CA TYR A 4 5.16 8.12 12.20
C TYR A 4 3.74 7.89 11.66
N PRO A 5 2.77 7.46 12.49
CA PRO A 5 1.38 7.24 12.07
C PRO A 5 0.76 8.41 11.30
N ARG A 6 1.07 9.65 11.71
CA ARG A 6 0.61 10.86 11.01
C ARG A 6 1.15 10.96 9.57
N ASP A 7 2.36 10.47 9.34
CA ASP A 7 2.98 10.46 8.02
C ASP A 7 2.28 9.42 7.14
N ILE A 8 1.90 8.27 7.71
CA ILE A 8 1.10 7.25 7.02
C ILE A 8 -0.26 7.80 6.61
N GLY A 9 -0.96 8.52 7.48
CA GLY A 9 -2.22 9.14 7.08
C GLY A 9 -2.04 10.15 5.96
N THR A 10 -0.97 10.95 5.99
CA THR A 10 -0.66 11.89 4.89
C THR A 10 -0.39 11.15 3.57
N VAL A 11 0.40 10.07 3.61
CA VAL A 11 0.69 9.23 2.45
C VAL A 11 -0.59 8.57 1.91
N ALA A 12 -1.45 8.05 2.79
CA ALA A 12 -2.72 7.45 2.40
C ALA A 12 -3.65 8.47 1.73
N GLY A 13 -3.72 9.70 2.26
CA GLY A 13 -4.46 10.80 1.64
C GLY A 13 -3.93 11.15 0.24
N ASN A 14 -2.60 11.23 0.09
CA ASN A 14 -1.98 11.49 -1.23
C ASN A 14 -2.27 10.35 -2.22
N LEU A 15 -2.21 9.09 -1.78
CA LEU A 15 -2.59 7.94 -2.61
C LEU A 15 -4.06 8.03 -3.05
N LEU A 16 -4.99 8.37 -2.14
CA LEU A 16 -6.41 8.55 -2.48
C LEU A 16 -6.62 9.63 -3.54
N GLU A 17 -5.93 10.78 -3.43
CA GLU A 17 -6.00 11.85 -4.43
C GLU A 17 -5.39 11.43 -5.77
N VAL A 18 -4.36 10.58 -5.78
CA VAL A 18 -3.82 9.99 -7.03
C VAL A 18 -4.82 9.05 -7.68
N LEU A 19 -5.43 8.14 -6.91
CA LEU A 19 -6.45 7.23 -7.44
C LEU A 19 -7.62 8.03 -8.03
N LYS A 20 -8.04 9.11 -7.38
CA LYS A 20 -9.10 9.99 -7.85
C LYS A 20 -8.70 10.76 -9.12
N SER A 21 -7.54 11.40 -9.14
CA SER A 21 -7.09 12.22 -10.28
C SER A 21 -6.81 11.39 -11.53
N GLU A 22 -6.34 10.15 -11.37
CA GLU A 22 -6.13 9.20 -12.46
C GLU A 22 -7.39 8.40 -12.86
N ASN A 23 -8.52 8.67 -12.19
CA ASN A 23 -9.81 8.01 -12.38
C ASN A 23 -9.74 6.48 -12.21
N ILE A 24 -9.13 6.02 -11.11
CA ILE A 24 -8.95 4.61 -10.77
C ILE A 24 -10.02 4.20 -9.76
N GLY A 25 -11.05 3.50 -10.23
CA GLY A 25 -12.17 3.05 -9.42
C GLY A 25 -12.23 1.54 -9.16
N ASN A 26 -11.40 0.76 -9.85
CA ASN A 26 -11.41 -0.70 -9.79
C ASN A 26 -10.07 -1.28 -10.26
N VAL A 27 -9.95 -2.62 -10.23
CA VAL A 27 -8.74 -3.34 -10.64
C VAL A 27 -8.45 -3.17 -12.14
N ASP A 28 -9.46 -3.07 -13.01
CA ASP A 28 -9.25 -2.89 -14.45
C ASP A 28 -8.68 -1.51 -14.79
N ASP A 29 -8.99 -0.49 -13.98
CA ASP A 29 -8.35 0.81 -14.11
C ASP A 29 -6.90 0.78 -13.65
N MET A 30 -6.57 0.01 -12.60
CA MET A 30 -5.19 -0.24 -12.19
C MET A 30 -4.39 -0.94 -13.30
N LYS A 31 -4.97 -1.97 -13.94
CA LYS A 31 -4.36 -2.71 -15.06
C LYS A 31 -3.86 -1.77 -16.17
N LYS A 32 -4.66 -0.76 -16.53
CA LYS A 32 -4.32 0.24 -17.57
C LYS A 32 -3.14 1.14 -17.18
N LYS A 33 -2.75 1.17 -15.91
CA LYS A 33 -1.69 2.03 -15.38
C LYS A 33 -0.39 1.28 -15.11
N VAL A 34 -0.38 -0.06 -15.18
CA VAL A 34 0.81 -0.88 -14.94
C VAL A 34 2.02 -0.38 -15.75
N GLY A 35 3.17 -0.29 -15.09
CA GLY A 35 4.41 0.25 -15.65
C GLY A 35 4.52 1.76 -15.62
N ARG A 36 3.49 2.48 -15.14
CA ARG A 36 3.54 3.95 -14.99
C ARG A 36 4.06 4.33 -13.60
N THR A 37 4.79 5.44 -13.58
CA THR A 37 5.19 6.17 -12.37
C THR A 37 4.67 7.60 -12.47
N LEU A 38 4.00 8.07 -11.42
CA LEU A 38 3.49 9.43 -11.31
C LEU A 38 4.30 10.18 -10.26
N SER A 39 4.97 11.26 -10.67
CA SER A 39 5.65 12.16 -9.72
C SER A 39 4.62 13.05 -9.05
N LEU A 40 4.63 13.11 -7.72
CA LEU A 40 3.78 14.01 -6.94
C LEU A 40 4.53 15.31 -6.62
N ASP A 41 5.79 15.17 -6.23
CA ASP A 41 6.74 16.26 -6.08
C ASP A 41 8.15 15.77 -6.41
N TYR A 42 9.17 16.49 -5.93
CA TYR A 42 10.58 16.18 -6.19
C TYR A 42 11.10 14.95 -5.41
N LYS A 43 10.35 14.47 -4.41
CA LYS A 43 10.72 13.34 -3.53
C LYS A 43 9.73 12.20 -3.59
N ASP A 44 8.47 12.47 -3.88
CA ASP A 44 7.39 11.51 -3.75
C ASP A 44 6.83 11.12 -5.13
N SER A 45 6.58 9.83 -5.31
CA SER A 45 5.97 9.28 -6.52
C SER A 45 5.04 8.10 -6.21
N VAL A 46 4.19 7.74 -7.16
CA VAL A 46 3.31 6.56 -7.09
C VAL A 46 3.59 5.67 -8.28
N THR A 47 3.88 4.39 -8.04
CA THR A 47 4.07 3.38 -9.10
C THR A 47 2.88 2.44 -9.16
N PHE A 48 2.64 1.93 -10.37
CA PHE A 48 1.64 0.92 -10.66
C PHE A 48 2.35 -0.29 -11.24
N ASP A 49 2.27 -1.42 -10.56
CA ASP A 49 3.02 -2.62 -10.90
C ASP A 49 2.09 -3.83 -10.98
N GLU A 50 2.54 -4.87 -11.69
CA GLU A 50 1.94 -6.19 -11.61
C GLU A 50 2.95 -7.15 -10.96
N ARG A 51 2.47 -8.02 -10.07
CA ARG A 51 3.30 -9.00 -9.39
C ARG A 51 2.71 -10.39 -9.53
N HIS A 52 3.54 -11.29 -10.05
CA HIS A 52 3.32 -12.72 -9.98
C HIS A 52 3.87 -13.20 -8.64
N HIS A 53 3.00 -13.61 -7.71
CA HIS A 53 3.49 -14.23 -6.48
C HIS A 53 4.19 -15.55 -6.82
N ALA A 54 5.39 -15.77 -6.27
CA ALA A 54 6.15 -17.00 -6.43
C ALA A 54 5.62 -18.17 -5.56
N SER A 55 4.44 -18.03 -4.94
CA SER A 55 3.84 -19.11 -4.15
C SER A 55 3.24 -20.18 -5.09
N PRO A 56 3.44 -21.48 -4.82
CA PRO A 56 2.89 -22.58 -5.64
C PRO A 56 1.35 -22.64 -5.65
N MET A 57 0.67 -21.83 -4.82
CA MET A 57 -0.79 -21.67 -4.81
C MET A 57 -1.26 -20.32 -5.35
N SER A 58 -0.38 -19.50 -5.94
CA SER A 58 -0.73 -18.17 -6.45
C SER A 58 -1.56 -18.32 -7.74
N ILE A 59 -2.87 -18.33 -7.60
CA ILE A 59 -3.75 -18.17 -8.75
C ILE A 59 -3.83 -16.66 -9.05
N GLY A 60 -3.53 -16.28 -10.29
CA GLY A 60 -3.73 -14.92 -10.77
C GLY A 60 -2.55 -13.96 -10.56
N ILE A 61 -2.79 -12.71 -10.96
CA ILE A 61 -1.83 -11.60 -10.95
C ILE A 61 -2.31 -10.61 -9.88
N SER A 62 -1.39 -10.14 -9.04
CA SER A 62 -1.68 -9.05 -8.12
C SER A 62 -1.32 -7.72 -8.77
N TYR A 63 -2.26 -6.78 -8.78
CA TYR A 63 -2.01 -5.40 -9.21
C TYR A 63 -1.69 -4.55 -8.00
N VAL A 64 -0.58 -3.84 -8.07
CA VAL A 64 0.05 -3.18 -6.93
C VAL A 64 0.13 -1.69 -7.18
N VAL A 65 -0.18 -0.89 -6.16
CA VAL A 65 0.13 0.53 -6.11
C VAL A 65 1.04 0.79 -4.93
N SER A 66 2.17 1.41 -5.19
CA SER A 66 3.17 1.73 -4.17
C SER A 66 3.40 3.23 -4.13
N TYR A 67 3.37 3.82 -2.93
CA TYR A 67 3.86 5.18 -2.73
C TYR A 67 5.35 5.11 -2.45
N LEU A 68 6.16 5.80 -3.24
CA LEU A 68 7.60 5.85 -3.10
C LEU A 68 8.00 7.23 -2.57
N ARG A 69 8.82 7.26 -1.53
CA ARG A 69 9.50 8.46 -1.06
C ARG A 69 11.00 8.30 -1.24
N GLU A 70 11.60 9.23 -1.97
CA GLU A 70 13.04 9.33 -2.17
C GLU A 70 13.73 9.24 -0.80
N THR A 71 14.80 8.46 -0.71
CA THR A 71 15.57 8.15 0.52
C THR A 71 14.90 7.25 1.56
N SER A 72 13.62 6.93 1.42
CA SER A 72 12.84 6.28 2.49
C SER A 72 12.09 5.02 2.06
N GLY A 73 12.09 4.72 0.77
CA GLY A 73 11.46 3.53 0.22
C GLY A 73 9.95 3.67 0.14
N ILE A 74 9.24 2.58 0.43
CA ILE A 74 7.79 2.44 0.22
C ILE A 74 7.07 2.46 1.58
N PRO A 75 6.54 3.61 2.04
CA PRO A 75 5.76 3.70 3.27
C PRO A 75 4.41 2.97 3.22
N ILE A 76 3.73 3.02 2.07
CA ILE A 76 2.46 2.33 1.85
C ILE A 76 2.51 1.65 0.49
N GLU A 77 2.07 0.41 0.48
CA GLU A 77 1.79 -0.36 -0.71
C GLU A 77 0.45 -1.06 -0.53
N PHE A 78 -0.34 -1.15 -1.58
CA PHE A 78 -1.47 -2.06 -1.59
C PHE A 78 -1.47 -2.92 -2.83
N SER A 79 -2.04 -4.12 -2.69
CA SER A 79 -2.21 -5.05 -3.78
C SER A 79 -3.61 -5.63 -3.79
N VAL A 80 -4.12 -5.89 -4.99
CA VAL A 80 -5.40 -6.58 -5.20
C VAL A 80 -5.17 -7.72 -6.17
N ASN A 81 -5.63 -8.91 -5.78
CA ASN A 81 -5.71 -10.07 -6.66
C ASN A 81 -7.19 -10.43 -6.78
N ASP A 82 -7.78 -10.08 -7.92
CA ASP A 82 -9.20 -10.31 -8.23
C ASP A 82 -9.52 -11.80 -8.36
N ILE A 83 -8.62 -12.59 -8.94
CA ILE A 83 -8.80 -14.02 -9.16
C ILE A 83 -8.73 -14.81 -7.85
N ALA A 84 -7.74 -14.53 -7.01
CA ALA A 84 -7.61 -15.15 -5.69
C ALA A 84 -8.57 -14.53 -4.65
N GLY A 85 -9.22 -13.41 -5.00
CA GLY A 85 -10.20 -12.74 -4.18
C GLY A 85 -9.63 -12.16 -2.89
N TYR A 86 -8.44 -11.55 -2.92
CA TYR A 86 -7.88 -10.88 -1.74
C TYR A 86 -7.36 -9.49 -2.06
N ALA A 87 -7.34 -8.68 -1.00
CA ALA A 87 -6.71 -7.38 -0.96
C ALA A 87 -5.74 -7.32 0.22
N LEU A 88 -4.63 -6.63 0.03
CA LEU A 88 -3.55 -6.52 1.01
C LEU A 88 -3.06 -5.08 1.05
N VAL A 89 -2.91 -4.54 2.26
CA VAL A 89 -2.21 -3.27 2.49
C VAL A 89 -0.98 -3.55 3.33
N ILE A 90 0.18 -3.08 2.87
CA ILE A 90 1.46 -3.14 3.57
C ILE A 90 1.84 -1.71 3.94
N VAL A 91 2.24 -1.52 5.19
CA VAL A 91 2.64 -0.23 5.75
C VAL A 91 3.99 -0.38 6.45
N LYS A 92 4.80 0.68 6.42
CA LYS A 92 6.01 0.81 7.25
C LYS A 92 5.84 1.97 8.21
N ALA A 93 5.80 1.70 9.52
CA ALA A 93 5.63 2.74 10.54
C ALA A 93 6.45 2.44 11.80
N GLN A 94 6.73 3.46 12.62
CA GLN A 94 7.47 3.33 13.89
C GLN A 94 6.70 2.57 14.98
N GLU A 95 5.39 2.38 14.80
CA GLU A 95 4.52 1.63 15.71
C GLU A 95 3.57 0.72 14.93
N VAL A 96 3.03 -0.28 15.63
CA VAL A 96 2.02 -1.17 15.06
C VAL A 96 0.68 -0.43 15.02
N LEU A 97 0.14 -0.29 13.83
CA LEU A 97 -1.14 0.36 13.60
C LEU A 97 -2.30 -0.58 13.98
N PRO A 98 -3.45 -0.04 14.42
CA PRO A 98 -4.60 -0.85 14.79
C PRO A 98 -5.06 -1.78 13.66
N GLY A 99 -5.10 -3.08 13.95
CA GLY A 99 -5.56 -4.10 13.00
C GLY A 99 -4.51 -4.56 11.97
N TYR A 100 -3.26 -4.10 12.07
CA TYR A 100 -2.13 -4.59 11.28
C TYR A 100 -1.34 -5.66 12.04
N SER A 101 -0.79 -6.61 11.29
CA SER A 101 0.10 -7.67 11.79
C SER A 101 1.53 -7.40 11.35
N GLN A 102 2.52 -7.78 12.15
CA GLN A 102 3.92 -7.69 11.73
C GLN A 102 4.25 -8.82 10.74
N MET A 103 4.84 -8.49 9.60
CA MET A 103 5.14 -9.48 8.55
C MET A 103 6.18 -10.54 8.97
N ALA A 104 6.98 -10.27 10.01
CA ALA A 104 7.94 -11.22 10.59
C ALA A 104 7.87 -11.19 12.13
N PRO A 105 6.96 -11.97 12.74
CA PRO A 105 6.85 -12.05 14.19
C PRO A 105 8.17 -12.58 14.81
N GLY A 106 8.79 -11.80 15.70
CA GLY A 106 9.96 -12.23 16.47
C GLY A 106 11.34 -12.03 15.80
N LEU A 107 11.38 -11.64 14.53
CA LEU A 107 12.59 -11.18 13.85
C LEU A 107 12.24 -9.82 13.28
N VAL A 108 12.42 -8.74 14.04
CA VAL A 108 12.09 -7.41 13.51
C VAL A 108 13.06 -7.12 12.36
N PRO A 109 12.65 -7.17 11.08
CA PRO A 109 13.45 -6.62 10.03
C PRO A 109 13.09 -5.15 10.07
N LEU A 110 13.58 -4.47 11.10
CA LEU A 110 13.61 -3.03 11.10
C LEU A 110 14.25 -2.67 9.76
N ASP A 111 13.54 -1.89 8.95
CA ASP A 111 14.23 -1.26 7.84
C ASP A 111 15.40 -0.42 8.42
N PRO A 112 16.35 0.06 7.60
CA PRO A 112 17.48 0.83 8.11
C PRO A 112 17.11 2.08 8.93
N PHE A 113 15.82 2.45 8.99
CA PHE A 113 15.28 3.55 9.75
C PHE A 113 14.37 3.11 10.90
N GLU A 114 14.38 1.83 11.27
CA GLU A 114 13.58 1.27 12.36
C GLU A 114 12.07 1.30 12.13
N ASN A 115 11.61 1.33 10.88
CA ASN A 115 10.19 1.16 10.60
C ASN A 115 9.81 -0.32 10.67
N ILE A 116 8.67 -0.59 11.32
CA ILE A 116 8.02 -1.89 11.39
C ILE A 116 7.24 -2.10 10.09
N CYS A 117 7.66 -3.09 9.31
CA CYS A 117 6.90 -3.59 8.17
C CYS A 117 5.72 -4.43 8.69
N GLN A 118 4.52 -3.99 8.35
CA GLN A 118 3.27 -4.57 8.84
C GLN A 118 2.25 -4.64 7.71
N ASP A 119 1.34 -5.60 7.80
CA ASP A 119 0.38 -5.86 6.75
C ASP A 119 -1.03 -6.12 7.32
N LYS A 120 -2.01 -5.90 6.46
CA LYS A 120 -3.41 -6.21 6.72
C LYS A 120 -4.01 -6.80 5.46
N GLU A 121 -4.33 -8.09 5.53
CA GLU A 121 -4.96 -8.85 4.46
C GLU A 121 -6.46 -8.97 4.73
N ASN A 122 -7.26 -8.85 3.66
CA ASN A 122 -8.65 -9.24 3.68
C ASN A 122 -8.94 -10.24 2.55
N ARG A 123 -9.35 -11.44 2.95
CA ARG A 123 -9.79 -12.52 2.06
C ARG A 123 -11.27 -12.31 1.74
N CYS A 124 -11.64 -12.49 0.49
CA CYS A 124 -12.93 -12.10 -0.09
C CYS A 124 -13.12 -10.58 -0.26
N ALA A 125 -12.02 -9.85 -0.47
CA ALA A 125 -12.05 -8.41 -0.69
C ALA A 125 -11.37 -8.02 -2.02
N GLY A 126 -11.76 -6.86 -2.54
CA GLY A 126 -11.20 -6.27 -3.75
C GLY A 126 -10.84 -4.80 -3.55
N PHE A 127 -10.76 -4.06 -4.65
CA PHE A 127 -10.33 -2.66 -4.67
C PHE A 127 -11.08 -1.76 -3.67
N ASP A 128 -12.40 -1.90 -3.55
CA ASP A 128 -13.21 -1.08 -2.65
C ASP A 128 -12.83 -1.22 -1.17
N TRP A 129 -12.31 -2.39 -0.78
CA TRP A 129 -11.81 -2.57 0.58
C TRP A 129 -10.51 -1.81 0.80
N VAL A 130 -9.57 -1.88 -0.16
CA VAL A 130 -8.33 -1.11 -0.09
C VAL A 130 -8.60 0.37 0.01
N LYS A 131 -9.52 0.90 -0.80
CA LYS A 131 -9.89 2.31 -0.77
C LYS A 131 -10.38 2.72 0.63
N ARG A 132 -11.26 1.93 1.25
CA ARG A 132 -11.74 2.16 2.62
C ARG A 132 -10.63 2.06 3.66
N GLU A 133 -9.67 1.16 3.45
CA GLU A 133 -8.50 1.04 4.35
C GLU A 133 -7.60 2.27 4.26
N LEU A 134 -7.33 2.79 3.05
CA LEU A 134 -6.62 4.06 2.86
C LEU A 134 -7.36 5.24 3.49
N GLU A 135 -8.69 5.30 3.35
CA GLU A 135 -9.53 6.31 4.01
C GLU A 135 -9.43 6.21 5.54
N THR A 136 -9.42 4.99 6.08
CA THR A 136 -9.23 4.75 7.52
C THR A 136 -7.87 5.23 8.00
N LEU A 137 -6.80 4.89 7.28
CA LEU A 137 -5.44 5.36 7.57
C LEU A 137 -5.36 6.89 7.52
N TYR A 138 -5.96 7.51 6.50
CA TYR A 138 -6.02 8.97 6.35
C TYR A 138 -6.69 9.63 7.56
N LEU A 139 -7.87 9.17 7.96
CA LEU A 139 -8.63 9.73 9.08
C LEU A 139 -7.96 9.49 10.44
N SER A 140 -7.22 8.38 10.61
CA SER A 140 -6.50 8.08 11.84
C SER A 140 -5.38 9.07 12.19
N SER A 141 -4.98 9.92 11.24
CA SER A 141 -3.93 10.94 11.44
C SER A 141 -4.38 12.21 12.18
N GLY A 142 -5.65 12.30 12.58
CA GLY A 142 -6.14 13.37 13.46
C GLY A 142 -6.35 14.72 12.78
N LYS A 143 -6.79 14.73 11.52
CA LYS A 143 -7.35 15.92 10.86
C LYS A 143 -8.86 16.00 11.05
#